data_AF-I4AH64-F1
#
_entry.id   AF-I4AH64-F1
#
_cell.length_a   1.000
_cell.length_b   1.000
_cell.length_c   1.000
_cell.angle_alpha   90.00
_cell.angle_beta   90.00
_cell.angle_gamma   90.00
#
_symmetry.space_group_name_H-M   'P 1'
#
loop_
_entity.id
_entity.type
_entity.pdbx_description
1 polymer ?
#
loop_
_entity_poly.entity_id
_entity_poly.type
_entity_poly.pdbx_seq_one_letter_code
_entity_poly.pdbx_strand_id
1 'polypeptide(L)'
;MADAYRAFGNTRLSAAFLYGKIQNGDRFLLPQNNLLYISQNQLGSEYLLFSSSIETALKKFPLDLVLEPEYMVNKTENKLPTGKDYSTQTKRYLLGLKATTDFEETPINFFFYPKYSAFIFENDLSETQNRQDMASLDVSLRVQFFKNKLLFFESRKYLE
;
A
#
# COMPACT_ATOMS: atom_id res chain seq x y z
N MET A 1 3.87 0.68 35.66
CA MET A 1 3.08 0.54 34.41
C MET A 1 2.06 1.67 34.18
N ALA A 2 1.59 2.39 35.21
CA ALA A 2 0.63 3.49 35.03
C ALA A 2 1.19 4.75 34.33
N ASP A 3 2.51 4.95 34.31
CA ASP A 3 3.13 6.16 33.72
C ASP A 3 3.26 6.13 32.20
N ALA A 4 3.21 4.95 31.56
CA ALA A 4 3.35 4.82 30.10
C ALA A 4 2.15 5.45 29.36
N TYR A 5 0.95 5.38 29.94
CA TYR A 5 -0.26 5.95 29.36
C TYR A 5 -0.30 7.48 29.39
N ARG A 6 0.56 8.14 30.18
CA ARG A 6 0.66 9.61 30.25
C ARG A 6 1.58 10.22 29.19
N ALA A 7 2.32 9.38 28.43
CA ALA A 7 3.24 9.84 27.39
C ALA A 7 2.53 10.14 26.06
N PHE A 8 1.37 9.54 25.83
CA PHE A 8 0.63 9.65 24.57
C PHE A 8 -0.35 10.83 24.60
N GLY A 9 -0.41 11.51 23.45
CA GLY A 9 -1.30 12.61 23.09
C GLY A 9 -2.73 12.16 22.83
N ASN A 10 -3.47 13.00 22.13
CA ASN A 10 -4.73 12.57 21.54
C ASN A 10 -4.40 11.55 20.44
N THR A 11 -4.99 10.37 20.53
CA THR A 11 -4.91 9.36 19.48
C THR A 11 -6.14 9.48 18.61
N ARG A 12 -5.95 9.56 17.29
CA ARG A 12 -7.02 9.60 16.29
C ARG A 12 -6.99 8.33 15.47
N LEU A 13 -8.16 7.72 15.28
CA LEU A 13 -8.39 6.60 14.38
C LEU A 13 -9.27 7.07 13.22
N SER A 14 -8.83 6.81 11.99
CA SER A 14 -9.61 6.97 10.78
C SER A 14 -9.65 5.63 10.04
N ALA A 15 -10.80 5.25 9.51
CA ALA A 15 -10.96 4.02 8.74
C ALA A 15 -11.85 4.25 7.52
N ALA A 16 -11.50 3.60 6.42
CA ALA A 16 -12.25 3.60 5.18
C ALA A 16 -12.43 2.16 4.71
N PHE A 17 -13.63 1.86 4.23
CA PHE A 17 -13.99 0.58 3.64
C PHE A 17 -14.65 0.85 2.29
N LEU A 18 -14.20 0.14 1.27
CA LEU A 18 -14.74 0.23 -0.08
C LEU A 18 -14.92 -1.17 -0.63
N TYR A 19 -16.12 -1.46 -1.10
CA TYR A 19 -16.46 -2.67 -1.83
C TYR A 19 -17.09 -2.29 -3.16
N GLY A 20 -16.69 -2.98 -4.22
CA GLY A 20 -17.30 -2.78 -5.52
C GLY A 20 -17.28 -4.06 -6.35
N LYS A 21 -18.27 -4.17 -7.21
CA LYS A 21 -18.42 -5.27 -8.16
C LYS A 21 -18.74 -4.70 -9.53
N ILE A 22 -18.06 -5.19 -10.54
CA ILE A 22 -18.24 -4.85 -11.94
C ILE A 22 -18.57 -6.16 -12.66
N GLN A 23 -19.60 -6.13 -13.50
CA GLN A 23 -19.85 -7.17 -14.50
C GLN A 23 -19.57 -6.54 -15.86
N ASN A 24 -18.56 -7.04 -16.55
CA ASN A 24 -18.30 -6.63 -17.93
C ASN A 24 -18.97 -7.66 -18.84
N GLY A 25 -19.89 -7.19 -19.69
CA GLY A 25 -20.36 -7.98 -20.82
C GLY A 25 -19.23 -8.20 -21.83
N ASP A 26 -19.32 -9.26 -22.61
CA ASP A 26 -18.28 -9.75 -23.52
C ASP A 26 -17.56 -8.64 -24.33
N ARG A 27 -16.22 -8.60 -24.18
CA ARG A 27 -15.17 -8.00 -25.04
C ARG A 27 -14.76 -6.54 -24.78
N PHE A 28 -13.52 -6.37 -24.30
CA PHE A 28 -12.67 -5.24 -24.68
C PHE A 28 -11.68 -5.72 -25.75
N LEU A 29 -11.84 -5.25 -26.99
CA LEU A 29 -10.84 -5.43 -28.05
C LEU A 29 -9.89 -4.24 -28.01
N LEU A 30 -8.73 -4.39 -27.38
CA LEU A 30 -7.65 -3.39 -27.50
C LEU A 30 -6.85 -3.64 -28.80
N PRO A 31 -6.41 -2.60 -29.52
CA PRO A 31 -5.65 -2.75 -30.76
C PRO A 31 -4.33 -3.49 -30.55
N GLN A 32 -4.02 -4.38 -31.49
CA GLN A 32 -2.84 -5.24 -31.53
C GLN A 32 -1.55 -4.42 -31.56
N ASN A 33 -0.88 -4.29 -30.40
CA ASN A 33 0.54 -4.01 -30.35
C ASN A 33 1.25 -5.23 -29.75
N ASN A 34 2.31 -5.70 -30.43
CA ASN A 34 3.06 -6.96 -30.25
C ASN A 34 3.68 -7.21 -28.86
N LEU A 35 3.34 -6.44 -27.82
CA LEU A 35 3.89 -6.58 -26.48
C LEU A 35 2.92 -7.26 -25.49
N LEU A 36 1.61 -7.19 -25.71
CA LEU A 36 0.61 -7.83 -24.83
C LEU A 36 -0.63 -8.26 -25.63
N TYR A 37 -0.63 -9.49 -26.15
CA TYR A 37 -1.84 -10.12 -26.64
C TYR A 37 -2.63 -10.68 -25.46
N ILE A 38 -3.56 -9.90 -24.91
CA ILE A 38 -4.50 -10.38 -23.90
C ILE A 38 -5.92 -10.12 -24.39
N SER A 39 -6.42 -11.03 -25.22
CA SER A 39 -7.86 -11.15 -25.49
C SER A 39 -8.48 -11.90 -24.32
N GLN A 40 -8.89 -11.20 -23.27
CA GLN A 40 -9.62 -11.79 -22.15
C GLN A 40 -11.05 -11.25 -22.13
N ASN A 41 -12.02 -12.15 -22.19
CA ASN A 41 -13.38 -11.83 -21.79
C ASN A 41 -13.38 -11.85 -20.25
N GLN A 42 -13.29 -10.67 -19.64
CA GLN A 42 -13.54 -10.50 -18.21
C GLN A 42 -15.05 -10.57 -18.01
N LEU A 43 -15.52 -11.59 -17.29
CA LEU A 43 -16.93 -11.81 -16.99
C LEU A 43 -17.38 -10.95 -15.81
N GLY A 44 -16.46 -10.70 -14.88
CA GLY A 44 -16.69 -9.85 -13.72
C GLY A 44 -15.43 -9.61 -12.92
N SER A 45 -15.46 -8.54 -12.12
CA SER A 45 -14.42 -8.24 -11.15
C SER A 45 -15.07 -7.73 -9.87
N GLU A 46 -14.59 -8.19 -8.73
CA GLU A 46 -14.96 -7.66 -7.43
C GLU A 46 -13.71 -7.22 -6.68
N TYR A 47 -13.84 -6.15 -5.92
CA TYR A 47 -12.76 -5.65 -5.09
C TYR A 47 -13.27 -5.23 -3.72
N LEU A 48 -12.41 -5.42 -2.74
CA LEU A 48 -12.58 -4.96 -1.37
C LEU A 48 -11.29 -4.27 -0.97
N LEU A 49 -11.44 -3.08 -0.40
CA LEU A 49 -10.35 -2.27 0.13
C LEU A 49 -10.73 -1.84 1.55
N PHE A 50 -9.83 -2.11 2.49
CA PHE A 50 -9.87 -1.58 3.83
C PHE A 50 -8.59 -0.78 4.06
N SER A 51 -8.73 0.47 4.50
CA SER A 51 -7.61 1.34 4.82
C SER A 51 -7.86 2.02 6.15
N SER A 52 -6.83 2.16 6.98
CA SER A 52 -6.96 2.89 8.25
C SER A 52 -5.71 3.71 8.54
N SER A 53 -5.88 4.72 9.40
CA SER A 53 -4.83 5.59 9.90
C SER A 53 -4.97 5.69 11.40
N ILE A 54 -3.90 5.38 12.14
CA ILE A 54 -3.79 5.58 13.58
C ILE A 54 -2.74 6.65 13.81
N GLU A 55 -3.19 7.83 14.24
CA GLU A 55 -2.35 9.00 14.48
C GLU A 55 -2.20 9.21 15.98
N THR A 56 -0.97 9.38 16.46
CA THR A 56 -0.70 9.76 17.84
C THR A 56 0.48 10.72 17.92
N ALA A 57 0.29 11.79 18.68
CA ALA A 57 1.38 12.68 19.09
C ALA A 57 1.94 12.20 20.44
N LEU A 58 3.24 12.34 20.69
CA LEU A 58 3.80 12.16 22.03
C LEU A 58 3.80 13.51 22.76
N LYS A 59 3.13 13.64 23.91
CA LYS A 59 2.98 14.95 24.58
C LYS A 59 4.28 15.54 25.10
N LYS A 60 5.25 14.68 25.44
CA LYS A 60 6.53 15.07 26.07
C LYS A 60 7.70 15.10 25.10
N PHE A 61 7.49 14.68 23.86
CA PHE A 61 8.52 14.59 22.84
C PHE A 61 7.83 14.93 21.52
N PRO A 62 8.22 16.00 20.80
CA PRO A 62 7.49 16.47 19.64
C PRO A 62 7.69 15.52 18.46
N LEU A 63 6.99 14.39 18.52
CA LEU A 63 7.00 13.28 17.58
C LEU A 63 5.56 12.87 17.34
N ASP A 64 5.18 12.97 16.07
CA ASP A 64 3.94 12.46 15.54
C ASP A 64 4.20 11.13 14.86
N LEU A 65 3.40 10.15 15.23
CA LEU A 65 3.41 8.81 14.65
C LEU A 65 2.09 8.58 13.93
N VAL A 66 2.18 8.09 12.69
CA VAL A 66 1.01 7.68 11.89
C VAL A 66 1.23 6.26 11.39
N LEU A 67 0.38 5.33 11.81
CA LEU A 67 0.36 3.96 11.29
C LEU A 67 -0.74 3.84 10.24
N GLU A 68 -0.38 3.41 9.02
CA GLU A 68 -1.26 3.34 7.85
C GLU A 68 -1.34 1.90 7.32
N PRO A 69 -2.05 0.97 7.99
CA PRO A 69 -2.29 -0.34 7.43
C PRO A 69 -3.40 -0.29 6.39
N GLU A 70 -3.18 -0.98 5.28
CA GLU A 70 -4.16 -1.13 4.21
C GLU A 70 -4.18 -2.57 3.70
N TYR A 71 -5.37 -3.05 3.40
CA TYR A 71 -5.62 -4.35 2.80
C TYR A 71 -6.52 -4.18 1.58
N MET A 72 -6.14 -4.80 0.49
CA MET A 72 -6.96 -4.86 -0.72
C MET A 72 -7.00 -6.29 -1.21
N VAL A 73 -8.17 -6.73 -1.64
CA VAL A 73 -8.34 -7.95 -2.43
C VAL A 73 -9.15 -7.62 -3.66
N ASN A 74 -8.70 -8.12 -4.81
CA ASN A 74 -9.43 -8.08 -6.06
C ASN A 74 -9.54 -9.51 -6.56
N LYS A 75 -10.73 -9.91 -7.01
CA LYS A 75 -10.98 -11.17 -7.68
C LYS A 75 -11.59 -10.87 -9.04
N THR A 76 -11.06 -11.51 -10.08
CA THR A 76 -11.53 -11.33 -11.45
C THR A 76 -11.85 -12.68 -12.06
N GLU A 77 -13.04 -12.79 -12.64
CA GLU A 77 -13.52 -13.94 -13.40
C GLU A 77 -13.21 -13.70 -14.87
N ASN A 78 -12.54 -14.66 -15.49
CA ASN A 78 -12.01 -14.57 -16.83
C ASN A 78 -12.42 -15.79 -17.63
N LYS A 79 -12.38 -15.66 -18.95
CA LYS A 79 -12.64 -16.76 -19.88
C LYS A 79 -11.52 -16.88 -20.90
N LEU A 80 -11.01 -18.09 -21.04
CA LEU A 80 -10.03 -18.42 -22.06
C LEU A 80 -10.66 -18.39 -23.45
N PRO A 81 -9.86 -18.20 -24.51
CA PRO A 81 -10.32 -18.37 -25.89
C PRO A 81 -10.93 -19.76 -26.18
N THR A 82 -10.51 -20.78 -25.43
CA THR A 82 -11.06 -22.15 -25.50
C THR A 82 -12.46 -22.28 -24.86
N GLY A 83 -12.98 -21.22 -24.24
CA GLY A 83 -14.25 -21.22 -23.54
C GLY A 83 -14.19 -21.72 -22.10
N LYS A 84 -13.01 -22.10 -21.59
CA LYS A 84 -12.81 -22.49 -20.19
C LYS A 84 -12.75 -21.24 -19.30
N ASP A 85 -13.56 -21.23 -18.25
CA ASP A 85 -13.56 -20.18 -17.23
C ASP A 85 -12.42 -20.38 -16.24
N TYR A 86 -11.87 -19.28 -15.73
CA TYR A 86 -10.79 -19.27 -14.75
C TYR A 86 -10.87 -17.97 -13.94
N SER A 87 -10.38 -17.99 -12.71
CA SER A 87 -10.36 -16.85 -11.80
C SER A 87 -8.94 -16.45 -11.45
N THR A 88 -8.73 -15.14 -11.31
CA THR A 88 -7.52 -14.56 -10.76
C THR A 88 -7.86 -13.78 -9.50
N GLN A 89 -6.95 -13.79 -8.54
CA GLN A 89 -7.08 -13.06 -7.30
C GLN A 89 -5.79 -12.32 -7.00
N THR A 90 -5.89 -11.04 -6.67
CA THR A 90 -4.76 -10.22 -6.23
C THR A 90 -5.05 -9.73 -4.82
N LYS A 91 -4.18 -10.06 -3.87
CA LYS A 91 -4.20 -9.50 -2.51
C LYS A 91 -3.04 -8.53 -2.38
N ARG A 92 -3.29 -7.37 -1.78
CA ARG A 92 -2.27 -6.38 -1.42
C ARG A 92 -2.37 -6.07 0.07
N TYR A 93 -1.25 -6.13 0.75
CA TYR A 93 -1.09 -5.63 2.11
C TYR A 93 -0.11 -4.48 2.06
N LEU A 94 -0.48 -3.33 2.64
CA LEU A 94 0.42 -2.21 2.83
C LEU A 94 0.52 -1.91 4.32
N LEU A 95 1.71 -1.56 4.77
CA LEU A 95 1.95 -1.04 6.09
C LEU A 95 2.87 0.17 5.99
N GLY A 96 2.32 1.36 6.20
CA GLY A 96 3.07 2.60 6.33
C GLY A 96 3.26 2.97 7.80
N LEU A 97 4.45 3.45 8.17
CA LEU A 97 4.67 4.08 9.47
C LEU A 97 5.35 5.44 9.25
N LYS A 98 4.64 6.54 9.47
CA LYS A 98 5.22 7.89 9.44
C LYS A 98 5.65 8.27 10.84
N ALA A 99 6.86 8.77 10.96
CA ALA A 99 7.40 9.37 12.16
C ALA A 99 7.93 10.76 11.81
N THR A 100 7.33 11.80 12.37
CA THR A 100 7.67 13.20 12.10
C THR A 100 7.99 13.90 13.39
N THR A 101 9.12 14.60 13.47
CA THR A 101 9.41 15.45 14.63
C THR A 101 9.19 16.92 14.33
N ASP A 102 8.77 17.66 15.35
CA ASP A 102 8.53 19.11 15.29
C ASP A 102 9.11 19.83 16.51
N PHE A 103 10.44 19.77 16.67
CA PHE A 103 11.11 20.46 17.75
C PHE A 103 11.18 21.97 17.48
N GLU A 104 10.48 22.76 18.29
CA GLU A 104 10.51 24.22 18.18
C GLU A 104 11.90 24.82 18.50
N GLU A 105 12.62 24.24 19.47
CA GLU A 105 13.89 24.80 19.98
C GLU A 105 15.15 24.09 19.46
N THR A 106 15.02 22.94 18.79
CA THR A 106 16.18 22.18 18.32
C THR A 106 16.39 22.36 16.82
N PRO A 107 17.64 22.34 16.34
CA PRO A 107 17.92 22.62 14.94
C PRO A 107 17.63 21.43 14.03
N ILE A 108 17.02 20.33 14.50
CA ILE A 108 16.88 19.09 13.71
C ILE A 108 15.42 18.62 13.77
N ASN A 109 14.76 18.64 12.62
CA ASN A 109 13.50 17.93 12.41
C ASN A 109 13.72 16.80 11.40
N PHE A 110 13.09 15.66 11.62
CA PHE A 110 13.12 14.57 10.66
C PHE A 110 11.72 14.04 10.35
N PHE A 111 11.62 13.50 9.15
CA PHE A 111 10.50 12.72 8.67
C PHE A 111 11.04 11.38 8.21
N PHE A 112 10.50 10.31 8.77
CA PHE A 112 10.83 8.94 8.44
C PHE A 112 9.55 8.19 8.07
N TYR A 113 9.53 7.59 6.89
CA TYR A 113 8.36 6.88 6.37
C TYR A 113 8.76 5.60 5.64
N PRO A 114 9.01 4.51 6.38
CA PRO A 114 9.02 3.18 5.83
C PRO A 114 7.62 2.77 5.39
N LYS A 115 7.54 2.16 4.21
CA LYS A 115 6.34 1.58 3.63
C LYS A 115 6.63 0.18 3.14
N TYR A 116 6.03 -0.81 3.80
CA TYR A 116 6.07 -2.19 3.35
C TYR A 116 4.86 -2.48 2.46
N SER A 117 5.09 -3.23 1.39
CA SER A 117 4.04 -3.71 0.49
C SER A 117 4.23 -5.19 0.21
N ALA A 118 3.18 -6.00 0.36
CA ALA A 118 3.16 -7.40 -0.05
C ALA A 118 2.02 -7.62 -1.03
N PHE A 119 2.31 -8.34 -2.12
CA PHE A 119 1.38 -8.70 -3.17
C PHE A 119 1.35 -10.22 -3.30
N ILE A 120 0.15 -10.80 -3.34
CA ILE A 120 -0.08 -12.21 -3.61
C ILE A 120 -1.00 -12.28 -4.83
N PHE A 121 -0.50 -12.89 -5.90
CA PHE A 121 -1.24 -13.13 -7.12
C PHE A 121 -1.57 -14.61 -7.20
N GLU A 122 -2.85 -14.94 -7.25
CA GLU A 122 -3.37 -16.29 -7.36
C GLU A 122 -4.14 -16.46 -8.67
N ASN A 123 -4.05 -17.61 -9.32
CA ASN A 123 -4.81 -17.96 -10.51
C ASN A 123 -5.14 -19.46 -10.52
N ASP A 124 -6.32 -19.86 -11.00
CA ASP A 124 -6.71 -21.28 -11.11
C ASP A 124 -6.42 -21.89 -12.50
N LEU A 125 -5.60 -21.22 -13.32
CA LEU A 125 -5.25 -21.67 -14.67
C LEU A 125 -4.37 -22.93 -14.66
N SER A 126 -3.47 -23.02 -13.67
CA SER A 126 -2.49 -24.10 -13.53
C SER A 126 -2.47 -24.63 -12.11
N GLU A 127 -2.60 -25.95 -11.94
CA GLU A 127 -2.51 -26.60 -10.62
C GLU A 127 -1.10 -26.53 -10.01
N THR A 128 -0.06 -26.34 -10.83
CA THR A 128 1.35 -26.36 -10.39
C THR A 128 1.93 -24.96 -10.15
N GLN A 129 1.39 -23.92 -10.79
CA GLN A 129 1.87 -22.54 -10.67
C GLN A 129 0.69 -21.57 -10.56
N ASN A 130 -0.10 -21.76 -9.50
CA ASN A 130 -1.27 -20.94 -9.21
C ASN A 130 -0.98 -19.72 -8.35
N ARG A 131 0.25 -19.53 -7.85
CA ARG A 131 0.56 -18.47 -6.87
C ARG A 131 1.92 -17.82 -7.11
N GLN A 132 1.95 -16.49 -7.04
CA GLN A 132 3.15 -15.67 -7.05
C GLN A 132 3.09 -14.67 -5.90
N ASP A 133 4.16 -14.62 -5.11
CA ASP A 133 4.30 -13.69 -3.99
C ASP A 133 5.39 -12.67 -4.31
N MET A 134 5.13 -11.40 -4.03
CA MET A 134 6.10 -10.30 -4.16
C MET A 134 6.03 -9.43 -2.92
N ALA A 135 7.18 -8.95 -2.44
CA ALA A 135 7.24 -7.99 -1.36
C ALA A 135 8.22 -6.88 -1.69
N SER A 136 7.94 -5.67 -1.21
CA SER A 136 8.83 -4.53 -1.33
C SER A 136 8.83 -3.72 -0.04
N LEU A 137 9.96 -3.07 0.22
CA LEU A 137 10.14 -2.12 1.31
C LEU A 137 10.67 -0.82 0.70
N ASP A 138 9.89 0.25 0.82
CA ASP A 138 10.30 1.60 0.46
C ASP A 138 10.60 2.38 1.74
N VAL A 139 11.62 3.23 1.73
CA VAL A 139 12.02 4.02 2.90
C VAL A 139 12.30 5.44 2.47
N SER A 140 11.47 6.37 2.98
CA SER A 140 11.69 7.80 2.82
C SER A 140 12.23 8.42 4.09
N LEU A 141 13.39 9.08 4.00
CA LEU A 141 13.98 9.86 5.09
C LEU A 141 14.21 11.29 4.62
N ARG A 142 13.76 12.26 5.41
CA ARG A 142 14.05 13.68 5.23
C ARG A 142 14.53 14.25 6.55
N VAL A 143 15.65 14.96 6.53
CA VAL A 143 16.17 15.69 7.69
C VAL A 143 16.24 17.16 7.31
N GLN A 144 15.68 18.02 8.16
CA GLN A 144 15.67 19.46 7.98
C GLN A 144 16.39 20.12 9.14
N PHE A 145 17.39 20.94 8.81
CA PHE A 145 18.11 21.72 9.79
C PHE A 145 17.61 23.17 9.82
N PHE A 146 17.11 23.63 10.97
CA PHE A 146 16.73 25.03 11.15
C PHE A 146 17.78 25.79 11.96
N LYS A 147 18.68 26.46 11.21
CA LYS A 147 19.50 27.66 11.56
C LYS A 147 20.57 27.83 10.46
N ASN A 148 20.20 28.47 9.35
CA ASN A 148 21.10 29.04 8.33
C ASN A 148 22.15 28.13 7.65
N LYS A 149 22.00 26.81 7.59
CA LYS A 149 22.82 25.96 6.70
C LYS A 149 21.97 24.88 6.04
N LEU A 150 22.06 24.86 4.72
CA LEU A 150 21.24 24.12 3.77
C LEU A 150 21.89 22.76 3.45
N LEU A 151 21.07 21.79 2.97
CA LEU A 151 21.40 20.60 2.13
C LEU A 151 21.58 19.24 2.86
N PHE A 152 21.24 18.04 2.33
CA PHE A 152 20.83 17.55 0.99
C PHE A 152 19.91 16.29 1.12
N PHE A 153 19.23 15.93 0.02
CA PHE A 153 18.36 14.74 -0.15
C PHE A 153 19.13 13.53 -0.70
N GLU A 154 18.75 12.32 -0.30
CA GLU A 154 19.00 11.09 -1.08
C GLU A 154 17.79 10.15 -0.96
N SER A 155 17.08 9.91 -2.07
CA SER A 155 16.11 8.82 -2.20
C SER A 155 16.83 7.62 -2.80
N ARG A 156 17.06 6.55 -2.02
CA ARG A 156 17.47 5.27 -2.59
C ARG A 156 16.24 4.40 -2.81
N LYS A 157 15.87 4.23 -4.07
CA LYS A 157 15.10 3.07 -4.48
C LYS A 157 16.01 1.86 -4.39
N TYR A 158 15.70 0.93 -3.50
CA TYR A 158 16.19 -0.43 -3.62
C TYR A 158 15.07 -1.28 -4.24
N LEU A 159 15.28 -1.67 -5.49
CA LEU A 159 14.56 -2.76 -6.17
C LEU A 159 15.60 -3.56 -6.93
N GLU A 160 15.99 -4.69 -6.37
CA GLU A 160 15.99 -6.06 -6.93
C GLU A 160 16.77 -6.97 -6.00
#